data_AF-A0A1B6CSU4-F1
#
_entry.id   AF-A0A1B6CSU4-F1
#
_cell.length_a   1.000
_cell.length_b   1.000
_cell.length_c   1.000
_cell.angle_alpha   90.00
_cell.angle_beta   90.00
_cell.angle_gamma   90.00
#
_symmetry.space_group_name_H-M   'P 1'
#
loop_
_entity.id
_entity.type
_entity.pdbx_description
1 polymer ?
#
loop_
_entity_poly.entity_id
_entity_poly.type
_entity_poly.pdbx_seq_one_letter_code
_entity_poly.pdbx_strand_id
1 'polypeptide(L)'
;MSDTENKDSNRKNSPPLKKCKTKPRTKQPKKVKFIATEIRCHEQAKGGLKFDVILAEPAGTPPKPIQPLTNSKSSENIKENIEEKLKAADERRLSLEANKMAVLAAKLSKIEEASKKKDEQNNVFVTQTKEALDQKMELYSENREAYISDLKNKLRDHLVGVDKARKIFEKQTEEIKAEIDEKLKQAKVQRDENIKKIQDRLKQHEEQAKRVREALDEKVKKCELEIKNKLQQAKERREIMEKEQIEKLRLQERRAEMVRQNKEKISSQEEEQETASSG
;
A
#
# COMPACT_ATOMS: atom_id res chain seq x y z
N MET A 1 -89.90 11.11 -20.60
CA MET A 1 -90.54 10.01 -19.86
C MET A 1 -90.00 10.08 -18.45
N SER A 2 -90.75 10.31 -17.39
CA SER A 2 -92.20 10.41 -17.17
C SER A 2 -92.37 11.04 -15.77
N ASP A 3 -93.58 11.54 -15.48
CA ASP A 3 -94.13 11.75 -14.13
C ASP A 3 -93.50 12.91 -13.31
N THR A 4 -94.17 13.73 -12.49
CA THR A 4 -95.55 13.79 -11.99
C THR A 4 -95.75 15.14 -11.28
N GLU A 5 -96.96 15.70 -11.43
CA GLU A 5 -97.83 16.29 -10.38
C GLU A 5 -97.41 17.41 -9.40
N ASN A 6 -98.24 18.47 -9.47
CA ASN A 6 -99.00 19.13 -8.37
C ASN A 6 -98.24 19.88 -7.25
N LYS A 7 -98.75 20.96 -6.64
CA LYS A 7 -100.10 21.53 -6.57
C LYS A 7 -100.02 22.97 -6.02
N ASP A 8 -100.90 23.82 -6.55
CA ASP A 8 -101.77 24.76 -5.82
C ASP A 8 -101.19 25.57 -4.63
N SER A 9 -101.12 26.89 -4.72
CA SER A 9 -102.23 27.85 -4.54
C SER A 9 -101.77 28.87 -3.45
N ASN A 10 -102.27 30.08 -3.28
CA ASN A 10 -103.56 30.63 -3.63
C ASN A 10 -103.51 32.17 -3.49
N ARG A 11 -104.30 32.80 -4.35
CA ARG A 11 -105.13 34.01 -4.14
C ARG A 11 -104.52 35.34 -3.71
N LYS A 12 -104.61 36.25 -4.70
CA LYS A 12 -104.59 37.70 -4.62
C LYS A 12 -105.84 38.28 -3.92
N ASN A 13 -105.58 39.42 -3.28
CA ASN A 13 -106.45 40.37 -2.59
C ASN A 13 -107.72 40.83 -3.33
N SER A 14 -108.74 41.23 -2.55
CA SER A 14 -109.22 42.62 -2.53
C SER A 14 -110.39 42.81 -1.54
N PRO A 15 -110.50 44.02 -0.94
CA PRO A 15 -111.80 44.66 -0.89
C PRO A 15 -111.72 46.10 -1.44
N PRO A 16 -112.70 46.57 -2.23
CA PRO A 16 -112.65 47.91 -2.81
C PRO A 16 -113.27 48.97 -1.89
N LEU A 17 -112.66 50.15 -1.96
CA LEU A 17 -113.05 51.39 -1.30
C LEU A 17 -114.49 51.82 -1.65
N LYS A 18 -115.24 52.22 -0.61
CA LYS A 18 -116.57 52.83 -0.72
C LYS A 18 -116.48 54.21 -1.38
N LYS A 19 -117.24 54.41 -2.46
CA LYS A 19 -117.44 55.71 -3.12
C LYS A 19 -118.41 56.58 -2.31
N CYS A 20 -118.00 57.82 -2.08
CA CYS A 20 -118.84 58.90 -1.58
C CYS A 20 -119.81 59.37 -2.69
N LYS A 21 -121.11 59.46 -2.39
CA LYS A 21 -122.05 60.30 -3.14
C LYS A 21 -122.85 61.15 -2.15
N THR A 22 -122.74 62.44 -2.40
CA THR A 22 -123.31 63.57 -1.69
C THR A 22 -124.84 63.50 -1.65
N LYS A 23 -125.41 63.81 -0.48
CA LYS A 23 -126.84 64.14 -0.32
C LYS A 23 -127.08 65.57 -0.82
N PRO A 24 -128.24 65.88 -1.41
CA PRO A 24 -128.76 67.23 -1.32
C PRO A 24 -130.18 67.19 -0.76
N ARG A 25 -130.39 67.79 0.41
CA ARG A 25 -131.55 68.67 0.57
C ARG A 25 -131.37 69.64 1.73
N THR A 26 -131.52 70.89 1.33
CA THR A 26 -131.55 72.16 2.05
C THR A 26 -132.50 72.19 3.24
N LYS A 27 -132.03 72.76 4.35
CA LYS A 27 -132.86 73.49 5.34
C LYS A 27 -132.06 74.71 5.83
N GLN A 28 -132.53 75.91 5.50
CA GLN A 28 -132.20 77.16 6.22
C GLN A 28 -132.60 77.00 7.71
N PRO A 29 -132.13 77.80 8.72
CA PRO A 29 -132.10 79.28 8.69
C PRO A 29 -131.15 80.02 9.68
N LYS A 30 -131.31 81.36 9.72
CA LYS A 30 -131.34 82.27 10.90
C LYS A 30 -130.24 83.35 10.98
N LYS A 31 -130.76 84.59 11.00
CA LYS A 31 -130.24 85.89 11.47
C LYS A 31 -128.72 86.02 11.61
N VAL A 32 -128.14 86.76 10.66
CA VAL A 32 -126.73 87.18 10.62
C VAL A 32 -126.43 88.11 11.79
N LYS A 33 -125.46 87.72 12.64
CA LYS A 33 -124.79 88.62 13.58
C LYS A 33 -123.61 89.23 12.82
N PHE A 34 -123.54 90.56 12.74
CA PHE A 34 -122.41 91.26 12.13
C PHE A 34 -121.20 91.16 13.06
N ILE A 35 -120.14 90.48 12.62
CA ILE A 35 -118.82 90.46 13.27
C ILE A 35 -117.99 91.58 12.62
N ALA A 36 -117.49 92.51 13.42
CA ALA A 36 -116.63 93.58 12.94
C ALA A 36 -115.29 92.98 12.47
N THR A 37 -115.02 93.03 11.15
CA THR A 37 -113.78 92.55 10.55
C THR A 37 -112.78 93.70 10.48
N GLU A 38 -111.59 93.51 11.04
CA GLU A 38 -110.51 94.50 11.00
C GLU A 38 -109.44 94.06 9.99
N ILE A 39 -109.03 94.97 9.11
CA ILE A 39 -107.97 94.74 8.13
C ILE A 39 -106.73 95.49 8.59
N ARG A 40 -105.63 94.77 8.84
CA ARG A 40 -104.33 95.36 9.23
C ARG A 40 -103.24 95.02 8.22
N CYS A 41 -102.12 95.75 8.32
CA CYS A 41 -100.90 95.52 7.55
C CYS A 41 -101.12 95.48 6.03
N HIS A 42 -101.68 96.55 5.47
CA HIS A 42 -101.76 96.68 4.02
C HIS A 42 -100.38 97.00 3.42
N GLU A 43 -99.93 96.23 2.44
CA GLU A 43 -98.73 96.53 1.65
C GLU A 43 -99.12 96.42 0.18
N GLN A 44 -99.05 97.56 -0.53
CA GLN A 44 -99.39 97.65 -1.94
C GLN A 44 -98.13 97.74 -2.78
N ALA A 45 -98.00 96.81 -3.71
CA ALA A 45 -97.02 96.88 -4.78
C ALA A 45 -97.73 96.95 -6.13
N LYS A 46 -96.99 97.32 -7.18
CA LYS A 46 -97.52 97.50 -8.55
C LYS A 46 -98.21 96.24 -9.11
N GLY A 47 -97.92 95.06 -8.53
CA GLY A 47 -98.51 93.77 -8.89
C GLY A 47 -99.68 93.30 -8.00
N GLY A 48 -100.11 94.08 -7.00
CA GLY A 48 -101.24 93.75 -6.13
C GLY A 48 -101.11 94.25 -4.70
N LEU A 49 -102.23 94.23 -3.97
CA LEU A 49 -102.30 94.58 -2.56
C LEU A 49 -102.39 93.30 -1.73
N LYS A 50 -101.51 93.15 -0.73
CA LYS A 50 -101.72 92.17 0.36
C LYS A 50 -102.16 92.91 1.62
N PHE A 51 -103.11 92.33 2.33
CA PHE A 51 -103.52 92.78 3.66
C PHE A 51 -103.97 91.57 4.46
N ASP A 52 -103.78 91.63 5.78
CA ASP A 52 -104.25 90.59 6.67
C ASP A 52 -105.66 90.94 7.15
N VAL A 53 -106.59 90.01 6.92
CA VAL A 53 -107.98 90.12 7.39
C VAL A 53 -108.12 89.37 8.70
N ILE A 54 -108.26 90.11 9.80
CA ILE A 54 -108.44 89.54 11.13
C ILE A 54 -109.94 89.52 11.41
N LEU A 55 -110.51 88.32 11.35
CA LEU A 55 -111.92 88.09 11.65
C LEU A 55 -112.21 88.03 13.16
N ALA A 56 -111.17 87.75 13.97
CA ALA A 56 -111.16 87.80 15.43
C ALA A 56 -109.71 87.74 15.94
N GLU A 57 -109.38 88.42 17.05
CA GLU A 57 -108.03 88.34 17.63
C GLU A 57 -107.75 86.93 18.19
N PRO A 58 -106.56 86.33 17.92
CA PRO A 58 -106.25 84.98 18.35
C PRO A 58 -106.06 84.91 19.87
N ALA A 59 -106.87 84.09 20.54
CA ALA A 59 -106.83 83.88 21.98
C ALA A 59 -105.66 82.95 22.39
N GLY A 60 -104.48 83.54 22.64
CA GLY A 60 -103.36 82.89 23.33
C GLY A 60 -102.04 82.81 22.55
N THR A 61 -100.92 82.82 23.27
CA THR A 61 -99.53 82.84 22.77
C THR A 61 -99.10 81.47 22.23
N PRO A 62 -98.47 81.38 21.03
CA PRO A 62 -98.10 80.10 20.40
C PRO A 62 -96.88 79.41 21.06
N PRO A 63 -96.81 78.06 21.08
CA PRO A 63 -95.71 77.31 21.69
C PRO A 63 -94.43 77.32 20.84
N LYS A 64 -93.26 77.29 21.49
CA LYS A 64 -91.94 77.26 20.82
C LYS A 64 -91.68 75.90 20.14
N PRO A 65 -91.04 75.86 18.95
CA PRO A 65 -90.78 74.61 18.22
C PRO A 65 -89.79 73.69 18.93
N ILE A 66 -90.10 72.39 18.98
CA ILE A 66 -89.23 71.31 19.47
C ILE A 66 -88.22 70.96 18.36
N GLN A 67 -86.92 71.04 18.63
CA GLN A 67 -85.87 70.56 17.72
C GLN A 67 -85.53 69.09 18.00
N PRO A 68 -85.27 68.27 16.96
CA PRO A 68 -84.92 66.86 17.14
C PRO A 68 -83.53 66.70 17.78
N LEU A 69 -83.45 65.77 18.73
CA LEU A 69 -82.27 65.44 19.52
C LEU A 69 -81.15 64.91 18.60
N THR A 70 -80.14 65.75 18.33
CA THR A 70 -78.94 65.30 17.63
C THR A 70 -78.13 64.42 18.59
N ASN A 71 -77.97 63.14 18.27
CA ASN A 71 -77.01 62.27 18.96
C ASN A 71 -75.60 62.88 18.83
N SER A 72 -75.11 63.51 19.90
CA SER A 72 -73.77 64.09 19.97
C SER A 72 -72.72 62.98 20.14
N LYS A 73 -72.60 62.09 19.15
CA LYS A 73 -71.31 61.43 18.95
C LYS A 73 -70.37 62.53 18.49
N SER A 74 -69.29 62.78 19.24
CA SER A 74 -68.31 63.81 18.91
C SER A 74 -67.96 63.69 17.42
N SER A 75 -67.86 64.81 16.71
CA SER A 75 -67.60 64.82 15.27
C SER A 75 -66.37 63.99 14.88
N GLU A 76 -65.43 63.79 15.81
CA GLU A 76 -64.25 62.94 15.66
C GLU A 76 -64.59 61.45 15.54
N ASN A 77 -65.50 60.91 16.37
CA ASN A 77 -65.94 59.51 16.31
C ASN A 77 -66.60 59.15 14.96
N ILE A 78 -67.24 60.11 14.29
CA ILE A 78 -67.87 59.88 12.98
C ILE A 78 -66.81 59.85 11.87
N LYS A 79 -65.81 60.73 11.94
CA LYS A 79 -64.70 60.77 10.98
C LYS A 79 -63.87 59.49 11.06
N GLU A 80 -63.52 59.06 12.26
CA GLU A 80 -62.77 57.82 12.51
C GLU A 80 -63.51 56.59 11.99
N ASN A 81 -64.83 56.50 12.20
CA ASN A 81 -65.65 55.39 11.68
C ASN A 81 -65.72 55.34 10.14
N ILE A 82 -65.69 56.51 9.48
CA ILE A 82 -65.67 56.60 8.01
C ILE A 82 -64.30 56.18 7.49
N GLU A 83 -63.22 56.66 8.11
CA GLU A 83 -61.84 56.29 7.77
C GLU A 83 -61.59 54.79 7.96
N GLU A 84 -62.06 54.21 9.07
CA GLU A 84 -61.97 52.77 9.35
C GLU A 84 -62.71 51.94 8.29
N LYS A 85 -63.89 52.39 7.83
CA LYS A 85 -64.63 51.72 6.75
C LYS A 85 -63.91 51.79 5.41
N LEU A 86 -63.27 52.92 5.08
CA LEU A 86 -62.45 53.06 3.87
C LEU A 86 -61.22 52.16 3.96
N LYS A 87 -60.51 52.18 5.10
CA LYS A 87 -59.37 51.31 5.35
C LYS A 87 -59.73 49.83 5.27
N ALA A 88 -60.86 49.41 5.85
CA ALA A 88 -61.35 48.02 5.76
C ALA A 88 -61.80 47.62 4.34
N ALA A 89 -62.17 48.58 3.48
CA ALA A 89 -62.42 48.32 2.06
C ALA A 89 -61.11 48.15 1.29
N ASP A 90 -60.11 49.00 1.56
CA ASP A 90 -58.77 48.90 0.97
C ASP A 90 -58.04 47.62 1.39
N GLU A 91 -58.13 47.23 2.66
CA GLU A 91 -57.57 45.97 3.16
C GLU A 91 -58.23 44.75 2.51
N ARG A 92 -59.56 44.77 2.28
CA ARG A 92 -60.24 43.72 1.52
C ARG A 92 -59.79 43.67 0.07
N ARG A 93 -59.61 44.83 -0.59
CA ARG A 93 -59.07 44.90 -1.95
C ARG A 93 -57.67 44.29 -2.00
N LEU A 94 -56.80 44.70 -1.08
CA LEU A 94 -55.42 44.22 -0.98
C LEU A 94 -55.36 42.73 -0.68
N SER A 95 -56.21 42.21 0.21
CA SER A 95 -56.31 40.78 0.52
C SER A 95 -56.74 39.95 -0.69
N LEU A 96 -57.73 40.42 -1.46
CA LEU A 96 -58.15 39.74 -2.69
C LEU A 96 -57.04 39.74 -3.75
N GLU A 97 -56.31 40.83 -3.88
CA GLU A 97 -55.15 40.91 -4.77
C GLU A 97 -54.02 39.98 -4.32
N ALA A 98 -53.67 39.98 -3.03
CA ALA A 98 -52.68 39.07 -2.46
C ALA A 98 -53.07 37.60 -2.66
N ASN A 99 -54.34 37.24 -2.47
CA ASN A 99 -54.84 35.89 -2.72
C ASN A 99 -54.72 35.50 -4.20
N LYS A 100 -55.02 36.43 -5.13
CA LYS A 100 -54.81 36.18 -6.57
C LYS A 100 -53.32 35.96 -6.89
N MET A 101 -52.45 36.80 -6.33
CA MET A 101 -51.00 36.66 -6.52
C MET A 101 -50.48 35.34 -5.93
N ALA A 102 -50.95 34.93 -4.75
CA ALA A 102 -50.58 33.65 -4.14
C ALA A 102 -51.02 32.46 -4.99
N VAL A 103 -52.23 32.49 -5.56
CA VAL A 103 -52.72 31.44 -6.48
C VAL A 103 -51.88 31.38 -7.76
N LEU A 104 -51.50 32.52 -8.32
CA LEU A 104 -50.63 32.57 -9.50
C LEU A 104 -49.23 32.05 -9.18
N ALA A 105 -48.64 32.45 -8.06
CA ALA A 105 -47.34 31.98 -7.60
C ALA A 105 -47.35 30.46 -7.37
N ALA A 106 -48.40 29.91 -6.73
CA ALA A 106 -48.54 28.47 -6.54
C ALA A 106 -48.63 27.69 -7.87
N LYS A 107 -49.29 28.24 -8.89
CA LYS A 107 -49.34 27.63 -10.23
C LYS A 107 -47.98 27.64 -10.92
N LEU A 108 -47.24 28.74 -10.82
CA LEU A 108 -45.88 28.83 -11.36
C LEU A 108 -44.92 27.86 -10.66
N SER A 109 -44.95 27.79 -9.33
CA SER A 109 -44.15 26.83 -8.54
C SER A 109 -44.42 25.39 -8.98
N LYS A 110 -45.68 25.03 -9.22
CA LYS A 110 -46.04 23.68 -9.70
C LYS A 110 -45.50 23.37 -11.10
N ILE A 111 -45.45 24.37 -11.98
CA ILE A 111 -44.88 24.22 -13.32
C ILE A 111 -43.36 24.03 -13.22
N GLU A 112 -42.69 24.84 -12.39
CA GLU A 112 -41.25 24.72 -12.14
C GLU A 112 -40.89 23.37 -11.51
N GLU A 113 -41.64 22.90 -10.51
CA GLU A 113 -41.45 21.57 -9.91
C GLU A 113 -41.62 20.44 -10.92
N ALA A 114 -42.62 20.53 -11.81
CA ALA A 114 -42.81 19.55 -12.86
C ALA A 114 -41.66 19.54 -13.88
N SER A 115 -41.14 20.71 -14.25
CA SER A 115 -39.96 20.82 -15.11
C SER A 115 -38.73 20.23 -14.44
N LYS A 116 -38.47 20.61 -13.18
CA LYS A 116 -37.34 20.11 -12.41
C LYS A 116 -37.37 18.59 -12.26
N LYS A 117 -38.55 18.01 -11.99
CA LYS A 117 -38.71 16.56 -11.87
C LYS A 117 -38.44 15.83 -13.18
N LYS A 118 -38.85 16.41 -14.32
CA LYS A 118 -38.53 15.87 -15.64
C LYS A 118 -37.02 15.87 -15.88
N ASP A 119 -36.34 16.97 -15.56
CA ASP A 119 -34.89 17.09 -15.74
C ASP A 119 -34.13 16.15 -14.80
N GLU A 120 -34.57 16.00 -13.55
CA GLU A 120 -34.02 15.03 -12.59
C GLU A 120 -34.15 13.60 -13.09
N GLN A 121 -35.32 13.20 -13.62
CA GLN A 121 -35.50 11.86 -14.20
C GLN A 121 -34.57 11.62 -15.40
N ASN A 122 -34.42 12.62 -16.28
CA ASN A 122 -33.50 12.52 -17.40
C ASN A 122 -32.05 12.39 -16.92
N ASN A 123 -31.65 13.18 -15.93
CA ASN A 123 -30.30 13.11 -15.37
C ASN A 123 -30.03 11.76 -14.74
N VAL A 124 -30.96 11.22 -13.94
CA VAL A 124 -30.83 9.88 -13.33
C VAL A 124 -30.70 8.80 -14.40
N PHE A 125 -31.49 8.88 -15.48
CA PHE A 125 -31.40 7.94 -16.59
C PHE A 125 -30.02 8.00 -17.27
N VAL A 126 -29.52 9.20 -17.54
CA VAL A 126 -28.21 9.42 -18.16
C VAL A 126 -27.09 8.90 -17.25
N THR A 127 -27.12 9.21 -15.96
CA THR A 127 -26.09 8.77 -15.01
C THR A 127 -26.10 7.26 -14.84
N GLN A 128 -27.26 6.65 -14.63
CA GLN A 128 -27.38 5.19 -14.48
C GLN A 128 -26.94 4.44 -15.74
N THR A 129 -27.29 4.94 -16.92
CA THR A 129 -26.89 4.31 -18.19
C THR A 129 -25.38 4.43 -18.39
N LYS A 130 -24.79 5.58 -18.05
CA LYS A 130 -23.35 5.78 -18.10
C LYS A 130 -22.63 4.85 -17.12
N GLU A 131 -23.03 4.84 -15.85
CA GLU A 131 -22.43 3.98 -14.82
C GLU A 131 -22.54 2.51 -15.18
N ALA A 132 -23.67 2.05 -15.73
CA ALA A 132 -23.83 0.67 -16.18
C ALA A 132 -22.89 0.31 -17.34
N LEU A 133 -22.67 1.25 -18.28
CA LEU A 133 -21.71 1.05 -19.36
C LEU A 133 -20.27 1.02 -18.83
N ASP A 134 -19.92 1.97 -17.96
CA ASP A 134 -18.59 2.06 -17.35
C ASP A 134 -18.28 0.79 -16.55
N GLN A 135 -19.21 0.30 -15.72
CA GLN A 135 -19.08 -0.96 -14.99
C GLN A 135 -18.88 -2.17 -15.92
N LYS A 136 -19.62 -2.23 -17.04
CA LYS A 136 -19.48 -3.32 -18.01
C LYS A 136 -18.11 -3.31 -18.69
N MET A 137 -17.59 -2.12 -19.02
CA MET A 137 -16.28 -1.95 -19.63
C MET A 137 -15.15 -2.27 -18.66
N GLU A 138 -15.29 -1.87 -17.40
CA GLU A 138 -14.35 -2.21 -16.32
C GLU A 138 -14.30 -3.73 -16.11
N LEU A 139 -15.46 -4.37 -15.93
CA LEU A 139 -15.54 -5.82 -15.76
C LEU A 139 -14.94 -6.59 -16.95
N TYR A 140 -15.14 -6.10 -18.18
CA TYR A 140 -14.53 -6.72 -19.36
C TYR A 140 -13.00 -6.58 -19.33
N SER A 141 -12.50 -5.42 -18.90
CA SER A 141 -11.06 -5.15 -18.79
C SER A 141 -10.42 -5.98 -17.69
N GLU A 142 -11.01 -6.01 -16.50
CA GLU A 142 -10.59 -6.85 -15.38
C GLU A 142 -10.56 -8.34 -15.75
N ASN A 143 -11.60 -8.86 -16.40
CA ASN A 143 -11.65 -10.25 -16.84
C ASN A 143 -10.54 -10.58 -17.85
N ARG A 144 -10.29 -9.66 -18.81
CA ARG A 144 -9.23 -9.80 -19.79
C ARG A 144 -7.85 -9.79 -19.13
N GLU A 145 -7.63 -8.90 -18.17
CA GLU A 145 -6.39 -8.80 -17.42
C GLU A 145 -6.17 -10.02 -16.53
N ALA A 146 -7.20 -10.51 -15.85
CA ALA A 146 -7.16 -11.72 -15.05
C ALA A 146 -6.77 -12.94 -15.90
N TYR A 147 -7.37 -13.08 -17.09
CA TYR A 147 -7.01 -14.16 -18.03
C TYR A 147 -5.56 -14.08 -18.50
N ILE A 148 -5.10 -12.88 -18.89
CA ILE A 148 -3.70 -12.67 -19.30
C ILE A 148 -2.74 -12.94 -18.14
N SER A 149 -3.10 -12.51 -16.93
CA SER A 149 -2.33 -12.73 -15.71
C SER A 149 -2.19 -14.23 -15.40
N ASP A 150 -3.29 -14.99 -15.47
CA ASP A 150 -3.28 -16.45 -15.28
C ASP A 150 -2.37 -17.16 -16.30
N LEU A 151 -2.44 -16.78 -17.59
CA LEU A 151 -1.54 -17.31 -18.61
C LEU A 151 -0.07 -16.99 -18.32
N LYS A 152 0.23 -15.76 -17.92
CA LYS A 152 1.59 -15.36 -17.53
C LYS A 152 2.09 -16.14 -16.31
N ASN A 153 1.22 -16.40 -15.33
CA ASN A 153 1.56 -17.16 -14.13
C ASN A 153 1.89 -18.60 -14.47
N LYS A 154 1.05 -19.27 -15.28
CA LYS A 154 1.30 -20.63 -15.77
C LYS A 154 2.62 -20.74 -16.53
N LEU A 155 2.94 -19.74 -17.36
CA LEU A 155 4.22 -19.71 -18.08
C LEU A 155 5.40 -19.53 -17.13
N ARG A 156 5.28 -18.64 -16.12
CA ARG A 156 6.32 -18.46 -15.09
C ARG A 156 6.55 -19.75 -14.30
N ASP A 157 5.49 -20.42 -13.87
CA ASP A 157 5.59 -21.68 -13.12
C ASP A 157 6.26 -22.78 -13.95
N HIS A 158 5.93 -22.87 -15.24
CA HIS A 158 6.58 -23.80 -16.15
C HIS A 158 8.09 -23.50 -16.28
N LEU A 159 8.48 -22.24 -16.47
CA LEU A 159 9.89 -21.85 -16.55
C LEU A 159 10.65 -22.17 -15.27
N VAL A 160 10.06 -21.92 -14.10
CA VAL A 160 10.62 -22.30 -12.80
C VAL A 160 10.78 -23.83 -12.71
N GLY A 161 9.83 -24.60 -13.22
CA GLY A 161 9.91 -26.06 -13.31
C GLY A 161 11.08 -26.54 -14.18
N VAL A 162 11.25 -25.94 -15.36
CA VAL A 162 12.36 -26.23 -16.29
C VAL A 162 13.71 -25.90 -15.64
N ASP A 163 13.84 -24.74 -14.99
CA ASP A 163 15.08 -24.35 -14.32
C ASP A 163 15.43 -25.27 -13.15
N LYS A 164 14.43 -25.73 -12.38
CA LYS A 164 14.64 -26.73 -11.33
C LYS A 164 15.14 -28.04 -11.92
N ALA A 165 14.53 -28.53 -13.00
CA ALA A 165 14.98 -29.75 -13.69
C ALA A 165 16.42 -29.59 -14.21
N ARG A 166 16.75 -28.45 -14.83
CA ARG A 166 18.11 -28.14 -15.30
C ARG A 166 19.12 -28.23 -14.16
N LYS A 167 18.85 -27.58 -13.03
CA LYS A 167 19.74 -27.60 -11.85
C LYS A 167 19.92 -29.00 -11.27
N ILE A 168 18.87 -29.83 -11.27
CA ILE A 168 18.96 -31.23 -10.83
C ILE A 168 19.91 -32.02 -11.73
N PHE A 169 19.74 -31.92 -13.06
CA PHE A 169 20.61 -32.62 -14.01
C PHE A 169 22.06 -32.12 -13.97
N GLU A 170 22.26 -30.82 -13.82
CA GLU A 170 23.58 -30.20 -13.66
C GLU A 170 24.28 -30.75 -12.41
N LYS A 171 23.58 -30.76 -11.26
CA LYS A 171 24.10 -31.33 -10.01
C LYS A 171 24.44 -32.82 -10.13
N GLN A 172 23.54 -33.62 -10.73
CA GLN A 172 23.80 -35.04 -10.96
C GLN A 172 25.03 -35.27 -11.85
N THR A 173 25.21 -34.44 -12.88
CA THR A 173 26.37 -34.52 -13.77
C THR A 173 27.66 -34.15 -13.03
N GLU A 174 27.63 -33.12 -12.19
CA GLU A 174 28.77 -32.73 -11.34
C GLU A 174 29.13 -33.81 -10.32
N GLU A 175 28.14 -34.42 -9.67
CA GLU A 175 28.33 -35.52 -8.72
C GLU A 175 28.97 -36.74 -9.41
N ILE A 176 28.46 -37.14 -10.58
CA ILE A 176 29.03 -38.25 -11.36
C ILE A 176 30.48 -37.92 -11.78
N LYS A 177 30.74 -36.69 -12.23
CA LYS A 177 32.09 -36.26 -12.61
C LYS A 177 33.05 -36.32 -11.43
N ALA A 178 32.64 -35.84 -10.26
CA ALA A 178 33.43 -35.90 -9.04
C ALA A 178 33.73 -37.34 -8.61
N GLU A 179 32.75 -38.24 -8.70
CA GLU A 179 32.94 -39.66 -8.38
C GLU A 179 33.95 -40.34 -9.32
N ILE A 180 33.89 -40.02 -10.63
CA ILE A 180 34.85 -40.52 -11.61
C ILE A 180 36.26 -40.00 -11.30
N ASP A 181 36.41 -38.70 -11.04
CA ASP A 181 37.70 -38.10 -10.72
C ASP A 181 38.30 -38.69 -9.43
N GLU A 182 37.46 -38.96 -8.42
CA GLU A 182 37.90 -39.61 -7.19
C GLU A 182 38.36 -41.05 -7.44
N LYS A 183 37.60 -41.85 -8.21
CA LYS A 183 38.01 -43.21 -8.60
C LYS A 183 39.32 -43.22 -9.36
N LEU A 184 39.53 -42.29 -10.28
CA LEU A 184 40.79 -42.16 -11.03
C LEU A 184 41.95 -41.78 -10.10
N LYS A 185 41.71 -40.89 -9.13
CA LYS A 185 42.72 -40.51 -8.13
C LYS A 185 43.08 -41.69 -7.22
N GLN A 186 42.09 -42.43 -6.73
CA GLN A 186 42.32 -43.64 -5.92
C GLN A 186 43.09 -44.71 -6.72
N ALA A 187 42.71 -44.97 -7.97
CA ALA A 187 43.42 -45.90 -8.84
C ALA A 187 44.87 -45.45 -9.11
N LYS A 188 45.12 -44.14 -9.26
CA LYS A 188 46.48 -43.61 -9.38
C LYS A 188 47.30 -43.85 -8.11
N VAL A 189 46.76 -43.52 -6.94
CA VAL A 189 47.44 -43.76 -5.65
C VAL A 189 47.77 -45.25 -5.47
N GLN A 190 46.83 -46.15 -5.76
CA GLN A 190 47.09 -47.59 -5.68
C GLN A 190 48.21 -48.06 -6.62
N ARG A 191 48.25 -47.54 -7.86
CA ARG A 191 49.34 -47.83 -8.80
C ARG A 191 50.68 -47.32 -8.29
N ASP A 192 50.74 -46.08 -7.82
CA ASP A 192 51.95 -45.45 -7.30
C ASP A 192 52.47 -46.19 -6.05
N GLU A 193 51.57 -46.61 -5.15
CA GLU A 193 51.93 -47.43 -3.99
C GLU A 193 52.48 -48.80 -4.38
N ASN A 194 51.90 -49.46 -5.38
CA ASN A 194 52.40 -50.75 -5.86
C ASN A 194 53.80 -50.60 -6.48
N ILE A 195 53.98 -49.59 -7.35
CA ILE A 195 55.29 -49.28 -7.94
C ILE A 195 56.31 -48.99 -6.83
N LYS A 196 55.95 -48.19 -5.83
CA LYS A 196 56.81 -47.88 -4.69
C LYS A 196 57.24 -49.15 -3.93
N LYS A 197 56.31 -50.07 -3.66
CA LYS A 197 56.63 -51.36 -3.02
C LYS A 197 57.63 -52.18 -3.83
N ILE A 198 57.52 -52.19 -5.16
CA ILE A 198 58.47 -52.87 -6.04
C ILE A 198 59.85 -52.19 -5.99
N GLN A 199 59.88 -50.85 -6.07
CA GLN A 199 61.12 -50.08 -5.98
C GLN A 199 61.83 -50.29 -4.64
N ASP A 200 61.09 -50.29 -3.53
CA ASP A 200 61.65 -50.53 -2.20
C ASP A 200 62.26 -51.94 -2.08
N ARG A 201 61.59 -52.97 -2.63
CA ARG A 201 62.13 -54.34 -2.67
C ARG A 201 63.41 -54.44 -3.51
N LEU A 202 63.44 -53.78 -4.68
CA LEU A 202 64.64 -53.75 -5.53
C LEU A 202 65.82 -53.07 -4.80
N LYS A 203 65.54 -51.95 -4.13
CA LYS A 203 66.54 -51.23 -3.34
C LYS A 203 67.09 -52.08 -2.19
N GLN A 204 66.23 -52.80 -1.47
CA GLN A 204 66.66 -53.74 -0.43
C GLN A 204 67.57 -54.85 -0.98
N HIS A 205 67.23 -55.40 -2.15
CA HIS A 205 68.05 -56.43 -2.80
C HIS A 205 69.41 -55.87 -3.26
N GLU A 206 69.44 -54.65 -3.79
CA GLU A 206 70.69 -53.96 -4.15
C GLU A 206 71.58 -53.70 -2.93
N GLU A 207 71.00 -53.24 -1.81
CA GLU A 207 71.70 -53.06 -0.54
C GLU A 207 72.26 -54.39 -0.01
N GLN A 208 71.49 -55.48 -0.09
CA GLN A 208 71.97 -56.81 0.30
C GLN A 208 73.13 -57.26 -0.58
N ALA A 209 73.03 -57.10 -1.90
CA ALA A 209 74.12 -57.43 -2.83
C ALA A 209 75.39 -56.61 -2.53
N LYS A 210 75.22 -55.32 -2.20
CA LYS A 210 76.33 -54.46 -1.75
C LYS A 210 76.98 -54.98 -0.47
N ARG A 211 76.19 -55.32 0.56
CA ARG A 211 76.71 -55.90 1.82
C ARG A 211 77.48 -57.20 1.58
N VAL A 212 76.97 -58.07 0.70
CA VAL A 212 77.66 -59.33 0.35
C VAL A 212 78.99 -59.07 -0.36
N ARG A 213 79.04 -58.12 -1.31
CA ARG A 213 80.28 -57.70 -1.97
C ARG A 213 81.29 -57.13 -0.97
N GLU A 214 80.87 -56.23 -0.10
CA GLU A 214 81.71 -55.64 0.95
C GLU A 214 82.26 -56.72 1.89
N ALA A 215 81.42 -57.66 2.34
CA ALA A 215 81.85 -58.77 3.19
C ALA A 215 82.83 -59.72 2.49
N LEU A 216 82.71 -59.91 1.17
CA LEU A 216 83.66 -60.68 0.38
C LEU A 216 85.00 -59.93 0.25
N ASP A 217 84.96 -58.64 -0.06
CA ASP A 217 86.14 -57.78 -0.16
C ASP A 217 86.93 -57.74 1.15
N GLU A 218 86.25 -57.67 2.30
CA GLU A 218 86.87 -57.77 3.62
C GLU A 218 87.58 -59.10 3.84
N LYS A 219 86.95 -60.23 3.46
CA LYS A 219 87.57 -61.56 3.55
C LYS A 219 88.79 -61.67 2.65
N VAL A 220 88.71 -61.14 1.42
CA VAL A 220 89.84 -61.11 0.48
C VAL A 220 91.00 -60.31 1.07
N LYS A 221 90.75 -59.09 1.56
CA LYS A 221 91.77 -58.26 2.24
C LYS A 221 92.41 -58.96 3.43
N LYS A 222 91.62 -59.68 4.23
CA LYS A 222 92.13 -60.47 5.36
C LYS A 222 93.05 -61.59 4.89
N CYS A 223 92.65 -62.37 3.87
CA CYS A 223 93.49 -63.41 3.28
C CYS A 223 94.77 -62.84 2.66
N GLU A 224 94.71 -61.70 1.96
CA GLU A 224 95.89 -61.02 1.43
C GLU A 224 96.86 -60.61 2.54
N LEU A 225 96.34 -60.07 3.66
CA LEU A 225 97.15 -59.70 4.81
C LEU A 225 97.79 -60.93 5.47
N GLU A 226 97.04 -62.02 5.64
CA GLU A 226 97.56 -63.29 6.15
C GLU A 226 98.67 -63.86 5.26
N ILE A 227 98.50 -63.83 3.94
CA ILE A 227 99.54 -64.26 2.98
C ILE A 227 100.77 -63.38 3.09
N LYS A 228 100.61 -62.04 3.10
CA LYS A 228 101.72 -61.09 3.28
C LYS A 228 102.48 -61.34 4.57
N ASN A 229 101.78 -61.54 5.69
CA ASN A 229 102.39 -61.85 6.98
C ASN A 229 103.17 -63.17 6.95
N LYS A 230 102.63 -64.23 6.34
CA LYS A 230 103.35 -65.51 6.20
C LYS A 230 104.62 -65.37 5.34
N LEU A 231 104.55 -64.61 4.25
CA LEU A 231 105.70 -64.31 3.39
C LEU A 231 106.78 -63.52 4.15
N GLN A 232 106.36 -62.51 4.92
CA GLN A 232 107.24 -61.72 5.77
C GLN A 232 107.95 -62.60 6.81
N GLN A 233 107.20 -63.43 7.55
CA GLN A 233 107.77 -64.34 8.54
C GLN A 233 108.73 -65.36 7.90
N ALA A 234 108.40 -65.89 6.72
CA ALA A 234 109.28 -66.79 5.99
C ALA A 234 110.60 -66.09 5.57
N LYS A 235 110.52 -64.82 5.15
CA LYS A 235 111.69 -63.99 4.84
C LYS A 235 112.54 -63.74 6.08
N GLU A 236 111.94 -63.32 7.19
CA GLU A 236 112.64 -63.08 8.46
C GLU A 236 113.34 -64.35 8.97
N ARG A 237 112.67 -65.51 8.90
CA ARG A 237 113.30 -66.80 9.25
C ARG A 237 114.50 -67.13 8.36
N ARG A 238 114.41 -66.86 7.07
CA ARG A 238 115.53 -67.04 6.14
C ARG A 238 116.70 -66.13 6.51
N GLU A 239 116.44 -64.86 6.78
CA GLU A 239 117.46 -63.88 7.21
C GLU A 239 118.10 -64.27 8.54
N ILE A 240 117.34 -64.81 9.50
CA ILE A 240 117.88 -65.32 10.77
C ILE A 240 118.81 -66.50 10.51
N MET A 241 118.38 -67.50 9.73
CA MET A 241 119.23 -68.66 9.40
C MET A 241 120.50 -68.24 8.66
N GLU A 242 120.40 -67.28 7.75
CA GLU A 242 121.55 -66.72 7.03
C GLU A 242 122.52 -66.01 7.98
N LYS A 243 122.01 -65.18 8.91
CA LYS A 243 122.82 -64.55 9.95
C LYS A 243 123.50 -65.57 10.86
N GLU A 244 122.78 -66.63 11.27
CA GLU A 244 123.35 -67.71 12.07
C GLU A 244 124.44 -68.48 11.31
N GLN A 245 124.26 -68.73 10.01
CA GLN A 245 125.29 -69.35 9.17
C GLN A 245 126.54 -68.44 9.03
N ILE A 246 126.34 -67.14 8.79
CA ILE A 246 127.43 -66.17 8.72
C ILE A 246 128.18 -66.09 10.05
N GLU A 247 127.49 -66.05 11.19
CA GLU A 247 128.12 -66.05 12.52
C GLU A 247 128.88 -67.35 12.81
N LYS A 248 128.35 -68.52 12.40
CA LYS A 248 129.08 -69.79 12.48
C LYS A 248 130.38 -69.76 11.67
N LEU A 249 130.34 -69.21 10.45
CA LEU A 249 131.53 -69.03 9.61
C LEU A 249 132.53 -68.07 10.27
N ARG A 250 132.07 -66.93 10.80
CA ARG A 250 132.92 -65.98 11.57
C ARG A 250 133.53 -66.62 12.81
N LEU A 251 132.80 -67.46 13.53
CA LEU A 251 133.32 -68.17 14.70
C LEU A 251 134.39 -69.20 14.31
N GLN A 252 134.17 -69.95 13.22
CA GLN A 252 135.19 -70.85 12.67
C GLN A 252 136.44 -70.07 12.25
N GLU A 253 136.28 -68.91 11.61
CA GLU A 253 137.37 -68.04 11.21
C GLU A 253 138.16 -67.51 12.42
N ARG A 254 137.48 -67.01 13.46
CA ARG A 254 138.13 -66.63 14.74
C ARG A 254 138.87 -67.80 15.39
N ARG A 255 138.29 -69.01 15.35
CA ARG A 255 138.93 -70.20 15.91
C ARG A 255 140.18 -70.59 15.11
N ALA A 256 140.10 -70.55 13.79
CA ALA A 256 141.25 -70.75 12.91
C ALA A 256 142.35 -69.70 13.18
N GLU A 257 141.95 -68.45 13.40
CA GLU A 257 142.88 -67.36 13.76
C GLU A 257 143.53 -67.57 15.12
N MET A 258 142.79 -68.02 16.13
CA MET A 258 143.35 -68.39 17.43
C MET A 258 144.33 -69.56 17.31
N VAL A 259 144.04 -70.54 16.44
CA VAL A 259 144.99 -71.62 16.15
C VAL A 259 146.24 -71.09 15.45
N ARG A 260 146.11 -70.15 14.50
CA ARG A 260 147.26 -69.45 13.89
C ARG A 260 148.10 -68.72 14.94
N GLN A 261 147.48 -67.95 15.82
CA GLN A 261 148.17 -67.25 16.91
C GLN A 261 148.82 -68.21 17.90
N ASN A 262 148.19 -69.34 18.21
CA ASN A 262 148.80 -70.37 19.06
C ASN A 262 149.96 -71.07 18.35
N LYS A 263 149.88 -71.28 17.03
CA LYS A 263 150.98 -71.79 16.21
C LYS A 263 152.13 -70.79 16.14
N GLU A 264 151.86 -69.49 15.97
CA GLU A 264 152.86 -68.42 16.08
C GLU A 264 153.49 -68.41 17.47
N LYS A 265 152.71 -68.49 18.55
CA LYS A 265 153.25 -68.56 19.92
C LYS A 265 154.13 -69.80 20.16
N ILE A 266 153.78 -70.96 19.60
CA ILE A 266 154.61 -72.17 19.66
C ILE A 266 155.87 -71.99 18.82
N SER A 267 155.77 -71.38 17.63
CA SER A 267 156.92 -71.06 16.76
C SER A 267 157.85 -70.04 17.41
N SER A 268 157.32 -69.04 18.12
CA SER A 268 158.10 -68.07 18.88
C SER A 268 158.75 -68.69 20.13
N GLN A 269 158.14 -69.73 20.72
CA GLN A 269 158.75 -70.54 21.78
C GLN A 269 159.82 -71.51 21.25
N GLU A 270 159.69 -71.99 20.01
CA GLU A 270 160.71 -72.77 19.31
C GLU A 270 161.88 -71.88 18.84
N GLU A 271 161.62 -70.65 18.37
CA GLU A 271 162.67 -69.65 18.05
C GLU A 271 163.39 -69.11 19.31
N GLU A 272 162.70 -68.95 20.45
CA GLU A 272 163.35 -68.60 21.73
C GLU A 272 164.21 -69.75 22.31
N GLN A 273 164.01 -71.01 21.88
CA GLN A 273 164.89 -72.14 22.25
C GLN A 273 166.10 -72.30 21.32
N GLU A 274 166.06 -71.80 20.07
CA GLU A 274 167.21 -71.84 19.14
C GLU A 274 168.13 -70.61 19.26
N THR A 275 167.70 -69.47 19.82
CA THR A 275 168.57 -68.28 20.01
C THR A 275 169.21 -68.14 21.40
N ALA A 276 169.12 -69.15 22.27
CA ALA A 276 169.85 -69.21 23.55
C ALA A 276 170.90 -70.35 23.63
N SER A 277 171.21 -71.02 22.51
CA SER A 277 172.22 -72.09 22.44
C SER A 277 173.34 -71.87 21.40
N SER A 278 173.59 -70.62 20.99
CA SER A 278 174.90 -70.22 20.45
C SER A 278 175.18 -68.74 20.69
N GLY A 279 176.02 -68.45 21.69
CA GLY A 279 176.47 -67.11 22.06
C GLY A 279 176.84 -67.00 23.52
#